data_AF-A0A0M9UDU8-F1
#
_entry.id   AF-A0A0M9UDU8-F1
#
_cell.length_a   1.000
_cell.length_b   1.000
_cell.length_c   1.000
_cell.angle_alpha   90.00
_cell.angle_beta   90.00
_cell.angle_gamma   90.00
#
_symmetry.space_group_name_H-M   'P 1'
#
loop_
_entity.id
_entity.type
_entity.pdbx_description
1 polymer ?
#
loop_
_entity_poly.entity_id
_entity_poly.type
_entity_poly.pdbx_seq_one_letter_code
_entity_poly.pdbx_strand_id
1 'polypeptide(L)'
;MRHRRAHMTRALLEGVAFGLKDSFTLIAEAGTAPIREVRVSGGGARSALWRRILASVLASDLVTVNTTEGAAYGAALLAAVGVGQWADVPTACRCAVRATGRTTPDPAATVRYADAYNLYRDLYPALEGLFPRMATFA
;
A
#
# COMPACT_ATOMS: atom_id res chain seq x y z
N MET A 1 17.68 -24.60 5.21
CA MET A 1 16.51 -23.70 4.99
C MET A 1 15.27 -24.54 4.70
N ARG A 2 14.13 -24.30 5.35
CA ARG A 2 12.87 -25.03 5.13
C ARG A 2 11.73 -24.10 4.67
N HIS A 3 11.97 -23.29 3.63
CA HIS A 3 10.90 -22.53 2.99
C HIS A 3 10.07 -23.42 2.06
N ARG A 4 8.77 -23.16 1.99
CA ARG A 4 7.81 -23.86 1.14
C ARG A 4 7.20 -22.83 0.21
N ARG A 5 6.46 -23.27 -0.82
CA ARG A 5 5.75 -22.38 -1.75
C ARG A 5 4.93 -21.29 -1.03
N ALA A 6 4.21 -21.66 0.03
CA ALA A 6 3.44 -20.70 0.84
C ALA A 6 4.31 -19.59 1.47
N HIS A 7 5.53 -19.93 1.90
CA HIS A 7 6.47 -18.95 2.44
C HIS A 7 6.96 -18.00 1.34
N MET A 8 7.23 -18.50 0.13
CA MET A 8 7.63 -17.66 -1.00
C MET A 8 6.50 -16.72 -1.45
N THR A 9 5.26 -17.22 -1.52
CA THR A 9 4.09 -16.38 -1.82
C THR A 9 3.91 -15.28 -0.78
N ARG A 10 4.06 -15.61 0.51
CA ARG A 10 3.97 -14.62 1.58
C ARG A 10 5.10 -13.60 1.51
N ALA A 11 6.33 -14.04 1.25
CA ALA A 11 7.49 -13.15 1.10
C ALA A 11 7.30 -12.13 -0.03
N LEU A 12 6.67 -12.52 -1.14
CA LEU A 12 6.33 -11.58 -2.22
C LEU A 12 5.33 -10.51 -1.75
N LEU A 13 4.27 -10.91 -1.05
CA LEU A 13 3.28 -9.97 -0.51
C LEU A 13 3.89 -9.01 0.52
N GLU A 14 4.80 -9.51 1.36
CA GLU A 14 5.54 -8.72 2.35
C GLU A 14 6.54 -7.78 1.69
N GLY A 15 7.28 -8.23 0.67
CA GLY A 15 8.22 -7.40 -0.09
C GLY A 15 7.55 -6.19 -0.73
N VAL A 16 6.38 -6.38 -1.37
CA VAL A 16 5.60 -5.25 -1.91
C VAL A 16 5.14 -4.31 -0.80
N ALA A 17 4.72 -4.84 0.35
CA ALA A 17 4.32 -4.02 1.49
C ALA A 17 5.50 -3.20 2.05
N PHE A 18 6.71 -3.75 2.09
CA PHE A 18 7.91 -3.03 2.51
C PHE A 18 8.33 -1.93 1.52
N GLY A 19 8.25 -2.18 0.20
CA GLY A 19 8.47 -1.11 -0.77
C GLY A 19 7.46 0.06 -0.65
N LEU A 20 6.21 -0.25 -0.30
CA LEU A 20 5.23 0.80 0.04
C LEU A 20 5.59 1.51 1.35
N LYS A 21 6.13 0.79 2.34
CA LYS A 21 6.63 1.37 3.60
C LYS A 21 7.76 2.36 3.34
N ASP A 22 8.71 2.06 2.46
CA ASP A 22 9.78 3.01 2.06
C ASP A 22 9.16 4.31 1.55
N SER A 23 8.21 4.20 0.61
CA SER A 23 7.53 5.36 0.03
C SER A 23 6.83 6.20 1.11
N PHE A 24 6.18 5.54 2.07
CA PHE A 24 5.49 6.21 3.17
C PHE A 24 6.46 6.87 4.16
N THR A 25 7.59 6.23 4.43
CA THR A 25 8.67 6.80 5.25
C THR A 25 9.22 8.06 4.59
N LEU A 26 9.51 8.04 3.29
CA LEU A 26 9.99 9.22 2.55
C LEU A 26 8.96 10.37 2.56
N ILE A 27 7.67 10.06 2.38
CA ILE A 27 6.60 11.05 2.46
C ILE A 27 6.52 11.68 3.86
N ALA A 28 6.69 10.88 4.92
CA ALA A 28 6.71 11.39 6.29
C ALA A 28 7.94 12.27 6.55
N GLU A 29 9.12 11.86 6.08
CA GLU A 29 10.38 12.62 6.19
C GLU A 29 10.32 13.95 5.42
N ALA A 30 9.53 14.03 4.34
CA ALA A 30 9.27 15.26 3.60
C ALA A 30 8.37 16.27 4.36
N GLY A 31 7.96 15.98 5.60
CA GLY A 31 7.23 16.90 6.46
C GLY A 31 5.70 16.88 6.25
N THR A 32 5.16 15.81 5.68
CA THR A 32 3.70 15.66 5.57
C THR A 32 3.08 15.30 6.93
N ALA A 33 1.79 15.62 7.08
CA ALA A 33 1.05 15.28 8.29
C ALA A 33 1.01 13.76 8.52
N PRO A 34 0.97 13.30 9.79
CA PRO A 34 0.90 11.88 10.10
C PRO A 34 -0.24 11.17 9.37
N ILE A 35 0.06 10.02 8.78
CA ILE A 35 -0.91 9.21 8.05
C ILE A 35 -1.89 8.61 9.06
N ARG A 36 -3.17 9.00 8.95
CA ARG A 36 -4.24 8.52 9.83
C ARG A 36 -4.94 7.29 9.29
N GLU A 37 -5.04 7.18 7.97
CA GLU A 37 -5.78 6.15 7.26
C GLU A 37 -5.16 5.94 5.89
N VAL A 38 -5.07 4.69 5.47
CA VAL A 38 -4.65 4.30 4.13
C VAL A 38 -5.87 3.76 3.39
N ARG A 39 -6.28 4.44 2.32
CA ARG A 39 -7.37 3.96 1.47
C ARG A 39 -6.83 3.09 0.36
N VAL A 40 -7.38 1.88 0.24
CA VAL A 40 -6.95 0.88 -0.74
C VAL A 40 -8.10 0.52 -1.67
N SER A 41 -7.78 0.44 -2.96
CA SER A 41 -8.65 -0.03 -4.04
C SER A 41 -7.85 -0.98 -4.94
N GLY A 42 -8.50 -1.58 -5.95
CA GLY A 42 -7.87 -2.54 -6.86
C GLY A 42 -7.95 -4.00 -6.42
N GLY A 43 -7.55 -4.90 -7.31
CA GLY A 43 -7.71 -6.35 -7.13
C GLY A 43 -7.04 -6.91 -5.87
N GLY A 44 -5.88 -6.37 -5.49
CA GLY A 44 -5.18 -6.82 -4.29
C GLY A 44 -5.91 -6.49 -2.98
N ALA A 45 -6.73 -5.43 -2.95
CA ALA A 45 -7.55 -5.08 -1.78
C ALA A 45 -8.55 -6.18 -1.39
N ARG A 46 -8.91 -7.07 -2.32
CA ARG A 46 -9.83 -8.20 -2.07
C ARG A 46 -9.22 -9.24 -1.11
N SER A 47 -7.89 -9.36 -1.06
CA SER A 47 -7.20 -10.32 -0.19
C SER A 47 -7.20 -9.83 1.25
N ALA A 48 -7.97 -10.50 2.12
CA ALA A 48 -7.98 -10.22 3.55
C ALA A 48 -6.59 -10.42 4.20
N LEU A 49 -5.84 -11.43 3.74
CA LEU A 49 -4.48 -11.65 4.21
C LEU A 49 -3.58 -10.46 3.86
N TRP A 50 -3.62 -9.99 2.61
CA TRP A 50 -2.73 -8.91 2.18
C TRP A 50 -3.11 -7.58 2.84
N ARG A 51 -4.41 -7.30 3.04
CA ARG A 51 -4.85 -6.15 3.83
C ARG A 51 -4.28 -6.16 5.25
N ARG A 52 -4.26 -7.32 5.93
CA ARG A 52 -3.64 -7.41 7.26
C ARG A 52 -2.13 -7.17 7.23
N ILE A 53 -1.44 -7.73 6.23
CA ILE A 53 0.01 -7.52 6.05
C ILE A 53 0.29 -6.03 5.88
N LEU A 54 -0.39 -5.38 4.92
CA LEU A 54 -0.21 -3.96 4.66
C LEU A 54 -0.55 -3.08 5.89
N ALA A 55 -1.64 -3.38 6.61
CA ALA A 55 -2.04 -2.61 7.79
C ALA A 55 -0.94 -2.66 8.86
N SER A 56 -0.44 -3.87 9.16
CA SER A 56 0.62 -4.06 10.16
C SER A 56 1.98 -3.51 9.71
N VAL A 57 2.36 -3.66 8.45
CA VAL A 57 3.63 -3.10 7.92
C VAL A 57 3.60 -1.57 7.95
N LEU A 58 2.49 -0.96 7.52
CA LEU A 58 2.34 0.50 7.51
C LEU A 58 2.07 1.07 8.91
N ALA A 59 1.67 0.23 9.87
CA ALA A 59 1.21 0.62 11.19
C ALA A 59 0.04 1.64 11.12
N SER A 60 -0.91 1.38 10.23
CA SER A 60 -2.04 2.28 9.96
C SER A 60 -3.28 1.50 9.54
N ASP A 61 -4.45 2.08 9.80
CA ASP A 61 -5.71 1.50 9.37
C ASP A 61 -5.83 1.49 7.85
N LEU A 62 -6.18 0.31 7.30
CA LEU A 62 -6.52 0.16 5.89
C LEU A 62 -8.02 0.19 5.69
N VAL A 63 -8.47 1.06 4.81
CA VAL A 63 -9.88 1.23 4.48
C VAL A 63 -10.13 0.90 3.03
N THR A 64 -11.04 -0.03 2.78
CA THR A 64 -11.54 -0.31 1.44
C THR A 64 -12.66 0.65 1.09
N VAL A 65 -12.81 0.97 -0.20
CA VAL A 65 -13.86 1.85 -0.71
C VAL A 65 -14.83 1.10 -1.62
N ASN A 66 -15.95 1.74 -1.96
CA ASN A 66 -17.01 1.20 -2.82
C ASN A 66 -16.62 1.09 -4.31
N THR A 67 -15.34 1.16 -4.65
CA THR A 67 -14.83 0.97 -6.02
C THR A 67 -13.56 0.12 -6.01
N THR A 68 -13.43 -0.75 -7.00
CA THR A 68 -12.16 -1.45 -7.28
C THR A 68 -11.31 -0.68 -8.28
N GLU A 69 -11.93 0.10 -9.16
CA GLU A 69 -11.25 0.86 -10.22
C GLU A 69 -11.07 2.32 -9.80
N GLY A 70 -10.13 2.57 -8.88
CA GLY A 70 -9.92 3.90 -8.30
C GLY A 70 -9.63 4.99 -9.35
N ALA A 71 -8.80 4.70 -10.34
CA ALA A 71 -8.41 5.67 -11.38
C ALA A 71 -9.59 6.02 -12.30
N ALA A 72 -10.29 5.02 -12.84
CA ALA A 72 -11.46 5.24 -13.70
C ALA A 72 -12.59 5.95 -12.94
N TYR A 73 -12.80 5.58 -11.67
CA TYR A 73 -13.81 6.25 -10.84
C TYR A 73 -13.45 7.72 -10.56
N GLY A 74 -12.17 8.00 -10.26
CA GLY A 74 -11.69 9.37 -10.10
C GLY A 74 -11.89 10.21 -11.36
N ALA A 75 -11.59 9.66 -12.54
CA ALA A 75 -11.83 10.33 -13.82
C ALA A 75 -13.31 10.65 -14.04
N ALA A 76 -14.21 9.72 -13.70
CA ALA A 76 -15.65 9.95 -13.79
C ALA A 76 -16.13 11.06 -12.83
N LEU A 77 -15.59 11.14 -11.61
CA LEU A 77 -15.91 12.22 -10.67
C LEU A 77 -15.42 13.58 -11.18
N LEU A 78 -14.20 13.63 -11.75
CA LEU A 78 -13.67 14.85 -12.36
C LEU A 78 -14.53 15.30 -13.56
N ALA A 79 -14.95 14.37 -14.42
CA ALA A 79 -15.83 14.68 -15.54
C ALA A 79 -17.20 15.20 -15.07
N ALA A 80 -17.78 14.58 -14.04
CA ALA A 80 -19.05 15.02 -13.45
C ALA A 80 -18.96 16.45 -12.88
N VAL A 81 -17.85 16.81 -12.22
CA VAL A 81 -17.60 18.20 -11.80
C VAL A 81 -17.44 19.12 -13.01
N GLY A 82 -16.71 18.68 -14.05
CA GLY A 82 -16.49 19.44 -15.27
C GLY A 82 -17.77 19.78 -16.04
N VAL A 83 -18.80 18.94 -15.96
CA VAL A 83 -20.13 19.19 -16.56
C VAL A 83 -21.12 19.86 -15.61
N GLY A 84 -20.68 20.24 -14.40
CA GLY A 84 -21.52 20.95 -13.41
C GLY A 84 -22.45 20.06 -12.59
N GLN A 85 -22.32 18.73 -12.64
CA GLN A 85 -23.12 17.81 -11.83
C GLN A 85 -22.84 17.96 -10.32
N TRP A 86 -21.61 18.34 -9.97
CA TRP A 86 -21.20 18.72 -8.61
C TRP A 86 -20.43 20.04 -8.65
N ALA A 87 -20.56 20.82 -7.58
CA ALA A 87 -19.91 22.13 -7.47
C ALA A 87 -18.38 22.06 -7.47
N ASP A 88 -17.81 21.02 -6.85
CA ASP A 88 -16.37 20.83 -6.74
C ASP A 88 -16.00 19.35 -6.50
N VAL A 89 -14.71 19.05 -6.70
CA VAL A 89 -14.16 17.68 -6.53
C VAL A 89 -14.29 17.17 -5.09
N PRO A 90 -13.97 17.95 -4.04
CA PRO A 90 -14.21 17.51 -2.66
C PRO A 90 -15.66 17.07 -2.38
N THR A 91 -16.64 17.80 -2.91
CA THR A 91 -18.07 17.49 -2.77
C THR A 91 -18.43 16.22 -3.51
N ALA A 92 -17.99 16.07 -4.75
CA ALA A 92 -18.15 14.83 -5.52
C ALA A 92 -17.59 13.62 -4.76
N CYS A 93 -16.36 13.73 -4.24
CA CYS A 93 -15.71 12.69 -3.46
C CYS A 93 -16.47 12.34 -2.18
N ARG A 94 -16.95 13.34 -1.41
CA ARG A 94 -17.73 13.09 -0.18
C ARG A 94 -19.07 12.39 -0.45
N CYS A 95 -19.75 12.74 -1.55
CA CYS A 95 -21.04 12.15 -1.88
C CYS A 95 -20.90 10.73 -2.46
N ALA A 96 -19.85 10.50 -3.25
CA ALA A 96 -19.73 9.31 -4.08
C ALA A 96 -18.83 8.22 -3.45
N VAL A 97 -17.72 8.59 -2.81
CA VAL A 97 -16.75 7.64 -2.24
C VAL A 97 -17.14 7.27 -0.81
N ARG A 98 -17.38 5.98 -0.57
CA ARG A 98 -17.80 5.44 0.73
C ARG A 98 -16.83 4.37 1.20
N ALA A 99 -16.46 4.43 2.47
CA ALA A 99 -15.74 3.34 3.11
C ALA A 99 -16.64 2.10 3.19
N THR A 100 -16.13 0.94 2.79
CA THR A 100 -16.85 -0.34 2.76
C THR A 100 -16.30 -1.36 3.76
N GLY A 101 -15.11 -1.10 4.30
CA GLY A 101 -14.47 -2.00 5.24
C GLY A 101 -13.23 -1.36 5.84
N ARG A 102 -12.82 -1.87 7.01
CA ARG A 102 -11.64 -1.44 7.74
C ARG A 102 -10.84 -2.66 8.17
N THR A 103 -9.51 -2.56 8.09
CA THR A 103 -8.56 -3.55 8.60
C THR A 103 -7.58 -2.81 9.50
N THR A 104 -7.65 -3.08 10.79
CA THR A 104 -6.76 -2.48 11.78
C THR A 104 -5.44 -3.23 11.85
N PRO A 105 -4.31 -2.56 12.15
CA PRO A 105 -3.03 -3.23 12.32
C PRO A 105 -3.08 -4.19 13.52
N ASP A 106 -2.56 -5.40 13.34
CA ASP A 106 -2.27 -6.31 14.45
C ASP A 106 -0.98 -5.85 15.16
N PRO A 107 -1.03 -5.46 16.45
CA PRO A 107 0.13 -4.93 17.17
C PRO A 107 1.32 -5.88 17.20
N ALA A 108 1.10 -7.19 17.39
CA ALA A 108 2.18 -8.16 17.46
C ALA A 108 2.85 -8.33 16.08
N ALA A 109 2.05 -8.34 15.02
CA ALA A 109 2.58 -8.38 13.66
C ALA A 109 3.31 -7.08 13.30
N THR A 110 2.82 -5.92 13.74
CA THR A 110 3.47 -4.62 13.50
C THR A 110 4.88 -4.58 14.08
N VAL A 111 5.08 -5.03 15.33
CA VAL A 111 6.41 -5.11 15.95
C VAL A 111 7.33 -6.02 15.12
N ARG A 112 6.86 -7.23 14.79
CA ARG A 112 7.64 -8.19 13.98
C ARG A 112 7.98 -7.64 12.59
N TYR A 113 7.08 -6.89 11.97
CA TYR A 113 7.30 -6.30 10.66
C TYR A 113 8.24 -5.10 10.72
N ALA A 114 8.30 -4.36 11.83
CA ALA A 114 9.31 -3.33 12.02
C ALA A 114 10.73 -3.93 11.99
N ASP A 115 10.96 -5.04 12.70
CA ASP A 115 12.24 -5.75 12.69
C ASP A 115 12.57 -6.29 11.29
N ALA A 116 11.59 -6.93 10.64
CA ALA A 116 11.77 -7.47 9.29
C ALA A 116 12.00 -6.37 8.24
N TYR A 117 11.40 -5.19 8.41
CA TYR A 117 11.61 -4.05 7.52
C TYR A 117 13.03 -3.52 7.59
N ASN A 118 13.64 -3.48 8.79
CA ASN A 118 15.06 -3.11 8.92
C ASN A 118 15.93 -4.07 8.11
N LEU A 119 15.71 -5.38 8.24
CA LEU A 119 16.43 -6.37 7.43
C LEU A 119 16.17 -6.20 5.92
N TYR A 120 14.93 -5.89 5.52
CA TYR A 120 14.60 -5.61 4.12
C TYR A 120 15.39 -4.40 3.59
N ARG A 121 15.55 -3.33 4.37
CA ARG A 121 16.33 -2.15 3.98
C ARG A 121 17.81 -2.46 3.76
N ASP A 122 18.36 -3.43 4.49
CA ASP A 122 19.74 -3.88 4.32
C ASP A 122 19.97 -4.66 3.01
N LEU A 123 18.91 -5.19 2.39
CA LEU A 123 19.03 -6.00 1.17
C LEU A 123 19.54 -5.19 -0.03
N TYR A 124 19.06 -3.96 -0.22
CA TYR A 124 19.47 -3.16 -1.39
C TYR A 124 20.96 -2.83 -1.36
N PRO A 125 21.54 -2.24 -0.29
CA PRO A 125 22.98 -2.00 -0.21
C PRO A 125 23.82 -3.27 -0.37
N ALA A 126 23.33 -4.42 0.11
CA ALA A 126 24.03 -5.70 -0.06
C ALA A 126 24.02 -6.22 -1.51
N LEU A 127 23.03 -5.85 -2.30
CA LEU A 127 22.80 -6.37 -3.66
C LEU A 127 23.13 -5.36 -4.77
N GLU A 128 23.27 -4.07 -4.47
CA GLU A 128 23.37 -3.01 -5.49
C GLU A 128 24.54 -3.23 -6.47
N GLY A 129 25.69 -3.69 -5.99
CA GLY A 129 26.85 -4.00 -6.82
C GLY A 129 26.68 -5.22 -7.74
N LEU A 130 25.67 -6.04 -7.50
CA LEU A 130 25.33 -7.20 -8.34
C LEU A 130 24.39 -6.84 -9.49
N PHE A 131 23.54 -5.82 -9.35
CA PHE A 131 22.56 -5.47 -10.39
C PHE A 131 23.20 -5.09 -11.74
N PRO A 132 24.30 -4.31 -11.82
CA PRO A 132 24.98 -4.06 -13.09
C PRO A 132 25.51 -5.33 -13.76
N ARG A 133 25.95 -6.32 -12.96
CA ARG A 133 26.41 -7.63 -13.45
C ARG A 133 25.25 -8.51 -13.90
N MET A 134 24.04 -8.31 -13.37
CA MET A 134 22.85 -9.01 -13.86
C MET A 134 22.42 -8.48 -15.23
N ALA A 135 22.55 -7.17 -15.47
CA ALA A 135 22.18 -6.54 -16.74
C ALA A 135 22.99 -7.08 -17.94
N THR A 136 24.20 -7.62 -17.73
CA THR A 136 25.00 -8.23 -18.80
C THR A 136 24.49 -9.59 -19.28
N PHE A 137 23.51 -10.18 -18.60
CA PHE A 137 22.86 -11.44 -19.01
C PHE A 137 21.51 -11.24 -19.72
N ALA A 138 21.04 -9.99 -19.82
CA ALA A 138 19.81 -9.62 -20.53
C ALA A 138 20.13 -9.16 -21.96
#